data_AF-A0A258JYV1-F1
#
_entry.id   AF-A0A258JYV1-F1
#
_cell.length_a   1.000
_cell.length_b   1.000
_cell.length_c   1.000
_cell.angle_alpha   90.00
_cell.angle_beta   90.00
_cell.angle_gamma   90.00
#
_symmetry.space_group_name_H-M   'P 1'
#
loop_
_entity.id
_entity.type
_entity.pdbx_description
1 polymer ?
#
loop_
_entity_poly.entity_id
_entity_poly.type
_entity_poly.pdbx_seq_one_letter_code
_entity_poly.pdbx_strand_id
1 'polypeptide(L)'
;MEEKFIQKAVVFNPEDRSGKLKVEKLWELIEDHPYKDKMYIDFEIEKIKNEIITIDYIDTVFKRVKHFSTNYKRKLIKAQIKDINVFEEILVIDGEKKKEIVFQFEEYVIIDEIKENLKTVAKYESKNTYLDEYVMTKYANSLFKNGFSDLAKQNIQYFKDLASSSDNYNKHRSYRLVENDGITYLRGITSIDKYYEYGVDFAFVASMLVFHSFMKKSQGVEYEIKSAHINESKLEIIVAEKFKKDAGEFGKVSTAIKVSTNDLGQGSLNFLNIIKVGKTDKNGFYLFPKQNRFENNRVIISHTTKPENVFATLKALENV
;
A
#
# COMPACT_ATOMS: atom_id res chain seq x y z
N MET A 1 -7.34 16.07 -16.13
CA MET A 1 -7.36 16.11 -14.65
C MET A 1 -6.95 14.73 -14.16
N GLU A 2 -5.89 14.60 -13.36
CA GLU A 2 -5.44 13.28 -12.88
C GLU A 2 -6.38 12.80 -11.77
N GLU A 3 -7.16 11.73 -12.03
CA GLU A 3 -7.98 11.16 -10.95
C GLU A 3 -7.08 10.62 -9.82
N LYS A 4 -7.24 11.20 -8.63
CA LYS A 4 -6.50 10.87 -7.39
C LYS A 4 -7.05 9.61 -6.73
N PHE A 5 -6.22 8.91 -5.96
CA PHE A 5 -6.61 7.72 -5.16
C PHE A 5 -7.16 6.54 -5.98
N ILE A 6 -6.93 6.52 -7.30
CA ILE A 6 -7.30 5.42 -8.18
C ILE A 6 -6.02 4.72 -8.63
N GLN A 7 -6.01 3.39 -8.47
CA GLN A 7 -4.92 2.54 -8.96
C GLN A 7 -4.95 2.50 -10.48
N LYS A 8 -3.86 2.97 -11.11
CA LYS A 8 -3.76 3.06 -12.58
C LYS A 8 -2.63 2.19 -13.10
N ALA A 9 -2.84 1.64 -14.30
CA ALA A 9 -1.79 0.97 -15.03
C ALA A 9 -0.67 1.97 -15.38
N VAL A 10 0.58 1.56 -15.16
CA VAL A 10 1.75 2.31 -15.60
C VAL A 10 1.97 1.99 -17.08
N VAL A 11 2.08 3.04 -17.90
CA VAL A 11 2.39 2.89 -19.32
C VAL A 11 3.86 2.56 -19.47
N PHE A 12 4.14 1.45 -20.15
CA PHE A 12 5.50 0.99 -20.45
C PHE A 12 5.83 1.33 -21.90
N ASN A 13 6.63 2.38 -22.09
CA ASN A 13 7.16 2.76 -23.39
C ASN A 13 8.58 2.17 -23.54
N PRO A 14 8.85 1.31 -24.55
CA PRO A 14 10.17 0.74 -24.79
C PRO A 14 11.27 1.77 -25.02
N GLU A 15 10.93 2.97 -25.51
CA GLU A 15 11.91 4.02 -25.86
C GLU A 15 12.37 4.85 -24.64
N ASP A 16 11.57 4.91 -23.58
CA ASP A 16 11.80 5.76 -22.41
C ASP A 16 12.48 5.03 -21.22
N ARG A 17 12.89 3.78 -21.42
CA ARG A 17 13.38 2.90 -20.35
C ARG A 17 14.89 2.71 -20.39
N SER A 18 15.55 2.82 -19.23
CA SER A 18 16.91 2.33 -19.08
C SER A 18 16.95 0.84 -18.75
N GLY A 19 15.91 0.33 -18.07
CA GLY A 19 15.92 -1.02 -17.47
C GLY A 19 16.97 -1.20 -16.39
N LYS A 20 17.54 -0.09 -15.89
CA LYS A 20 18.67 -0.05 -14.96
C LYS A 20 18.42 0.97 -13.86
N LEU A 21 18.63 0.57 -12.61
CA LEU A 21 18.53 1.46 -11.46
C LEU A 21 19.64 1.15 -10.45
N LYS A 22 20.39 2.16 -10.03
CA LYS A 22 21.42 2.00 -8.99
C LYS A 22 20.75 1.76 -7.63
N VAL A 23 21.30 0.87 -6.81
CA VAL A 23 20.72 0.53 -5.50
C VAL A 23 20.57 1.75 -4.60
N GLU A 24 21.58 2.63 -4.56
CA GLU A 24 21.48 3.89 -3.78
C GLU A 24 20.28 4.76 -4.22
N LYS A 25 19.99 4.78 -5.53
CA LYS A 25 18.88 5.56 -6.07
C LYS A 25 17.53 4.93 -5.73
N LEU A 26 17.44 3.60 -5.78
CA LEU A 26 16.26 2.88 -5.29
C LEU A 26 15.99 3.20 -3.81
N TRP A 27 17.07 3.31 -3.02
CA TRP A 27 17.01 3.58 -1.58
C TRP A 27 16.38 4.94 -1.23
N GLU A 28 16.49 5.94 -2.12
CA GLU A 28 15.85 7.26 -1.96
C GLU A 28 14.32 7.21 -1.74
N LEU A 29 13.66 6.09 -2.03
CA LEU A 29 12.22 5.91 -1.81
C LEU A 29 11.86 5.70 -0.33
N ILE A 30 12.81 5.26 0.49
CA ILE A 30 12.55 4.89 1.88
C ILE A 30 13.41 5.68 2.88
N GLU A 31 13.97 6.81 2.45
CA GLU A 31 14.81 7.66 3.30
C GLU A 31 14.11 8.21 4.54
N ASP A 32 12.80 8.43 4.45
CA ASP A 32 11.94 8.90 5.54
C ASP A 32 11.11 7.76 6.16
N HIS A 33 11.40 6.50 5.79
CA HIS A 33 10.59 5.37 6.23
C HIS A 33 10.95 4.96 7.68
N PRO A 34 9.97 4.67 8.56
CA PRO A 34 10.24 4.27 9.95
C PRO A 34 11.12 3.04 10.14
N TYR A 35 11.23 2.20 9.10
CA TYR A 35 12.02 0.95 9.12
C TYR A 35 13.32 1.03 8.32
N LYS A 36 13.72 2.22 7.85
CA LYS A 36 14.91 2.44 7.00
C LYS A 36 16.17 1.79 7.56
N ASP A 37 16.55 2.12 8.79
CA ASP A 37 17.83 1.67 9.35
C ASP A 37 17.89 0.15 9.48
N LYS A 38 16.77 -0.46 9.90
CA LYS A 38 16.64 -1.90 9.98
C LYS A 38 16.77 -2.56 8.61
N MET A 39 16.08 -2.02 7.60
CA MET A 39 16.22 -2.49 6.22
C MET A 39 17.66 -2.35 5.71
N TYR A 40 18.33 -1.24 6.03
CA TYR A 40 19.68 -0.95 5.55
C TYR A 40 20.67 -2.02 6.00
N ILE A 41 20.55 -2.41 7.27
CA ILE A 41 21.34 -3.49 7.88
C ILE A 41 20.95 -4.84 7.28
N ASP A 42 19.65 -5.16 7.26
CA ASP A 42 19.19 -6.49 6.87
C ASP A 42 19.48 -6.81 5.40
N PHE A 43 19.29 -5.86 4.48
CA PHE A 43 19.64 -6.03 3.07
C PHE A 43 21.12 -5.76 2.76
N GLU A 44 21.94 -5.50 3.77
CA GLU A 44 23.37 -5.19 3.64
C GLU A 44 23.66 -4.09 2.61
N ILE A 45 22.85 -3.04 2.61
CA ILE A 45 22.83 -2.02 1.55
C ILE A 45 24.19 -1.37 1.35
N GLU A 46 24.96 -1.17 2.42
CA GLU A 46 26.30 -0.61 2.33
C GLU A 46 27.21 -1.36 1.35
N LYS A 47 27.07 -2.69 1.27
CA LYS A 47 27.87 -3.54 0.37
C LYS A 47 27.41 -3.45 -1.09
N ILE A 48 26.13 -3.17 -1.32
CA ILE A 48 25.50 -3.24 -2.64
C ILE A 48 25.04 -1.88 -3.18
N LYS A 49 25.18 -0.78 -2.43
CA LYS A 49 24.66 0.56 -2.82
C LYS A 49 25.14 1.05 -4.18
N ASN A 50 26.35 0.63 -4.57
CA ASN A 50 26.96 0.99 -5.84
C ASN A 50 26.57 0.09 -7.01
N GLU A 51 25.88 -1.02 -6.75
CA GLU A 51 25.45 -1.97 -7.77
C GLU A 51 24.27 -1.43 -8.59
N ILE A 52 24.12 -1.97 -9.80
CA ILE A 52 23.03 -1.64 -10.71
C ILE A 52 22.07 -2.82 -10.79
N ILE A 53 20.83 -2.60 -10.40
CA ILE A 53 19.73 -3.54 -10.61
C ILE A 53 19.32 -3.45 -12.08
N THR A 54 19.34 -4.57 -12.79
CA THR A 54 18.98 -4.65 -14.21
C THR A 54 17.68 -5.42 -14.38
N ILE A 55 16.55 -4.70 -14.34
CA ILE A 55 15.21 -5.25 -14.55
C ILE A 55 14.50 -4.29 -15.51
N ASP A 56 14.01 -4.80 -16.65
CA ASP A 56 13.34 -3.97 -17.64
C ASP A 56 12.14 -3.22 -17.00
N TYR A 57 12.03 -1.92 -17.29
CA TYR A 57 11.04 -0.97 -16.75
C TYR A 57 11.13 -0.63 -15.25
N ILE A 58 12.19 -1.06 -14.54
CA ILE A 58 12.38 -0.70 -13.13
C ILE A 58 12.41 0.81 -12.89
N ASP A 59 13.03 1.57 -13.79
CA ASP A 59 13.18 3.02 -13.72
C ASP A 59 11.83 3.74 -13.97
N THR A 60 11.00 3.21 -14.87
CA THR A 60 9.64 3.72 -15.10
C THR A 60 8.77 3.56 -13.86
N VAL A 61 8.81 2.37 -13.24
CA VAL A 61 8.05 2.09 -12.01
C VAL A 61 8.58 2.91 -10.84
N PHE A 62 9.90 3.03 -10.71
CA PHE A 62 10.55 3.87 -9.70
C PHE A 62 10.05 5.32 -9.77
N LYS A 63 10.02 5.94 -10.96
CA LYS A 63 9.52 7.31 -11.14
C LYS A 63 8.08 7.45 -10.66
N ARG A 64 7.23 6.45 -10.94
CA ARG A 64 5.82 6.48 -10.50
C ARG A 64 5.69 6.32 -8.98
N VAL A 65 6.48 5.43 -8.35
CA VAL A 65 6.48 5.29 -6.89
C VAL A 65 7.03 6.57 -6.23
N LYS A 66 8.11 7.15 -6.76
CA LYS A 66 8.67 8.42 -6.26
C LYS A 66 7.65 9.56 -6.34
N HIS A 67 6.88 9.64 -7.43
CA HIS A 67 5.80 10.60 -7.55
C HIS A 67 4.80 10.47 -6.39
N PHE A 68 4.38 9.25 -6.01
CA PHE A 68 3.48 9.07 -4.88
C PHE A 68 4.15 9.40 -3.54
N SER A 69 5.38 8.96 -3.29
CA SER A 69 6.07 9.27 -2.03
C SER A 69 6.27 10.77 -1.82
N THR A 70 6.46 11.54 -2.90
CA THR A 70 6.68 12.98 -2.82
C THR A 70 5.38 13.78 -2.72
N ASN A 71 4.32 13.38 -3.46
CA ASN A 71 3.08 14.16 -3.54
C ASN A 71 1.98 13.71 -2.57
N TYR A 72 2.16 12.55 -1.91
CA TYR A 72 1.20 11.99 -0.96
C TYR A 72 1.89 11.75 0.39
N LYS A 73 1.89 12.77 1.24
CA LYS A 73 2.56 12.72 2.53
C LYS A 73 1.71 11.93 3.52
N ARG A 74 2.20 10.77 3.94
CA ARG A 74 1.50 9.89 4.87
C ARG A 74 1.83 10.28 6.30
N LYS A 75 0.82 10.24 7.17
CA LYS A 75 0.97 10.52 8.60
C LYS A 75 0.10 9.59 9.42
N LEU A 76 0.58 9.21 10.59
CA LEU A 76 -0.18 8.43 11.56
C LEU A 76 -0.51 9.34 12.76
N ILE A 77 -1.76 9.33 13.18
CA ILE A 77 -2.19 9.97 14.44
C ILE A 77 -2.90 8.94 15.31
N LYS A 78 -2.97 9.19 16.62
CA LYS A 78 -3.78 8.40 17.55
C LYS A 78 -4.84 9.29 18.15
N ALA A 79 -6.07 8.81 18.25
CA ALA A 79 -7.17 9.58 18.84
C ALA A 79 -8.20 8.65 19.48
N GLN A 80 -8.92 9.17 20.46
CA GLN A 80 -10.05 8.46 21.06
C GLN A 80 -11.35 8.85 20.34
N ILE A 81 -12.35 7.96 20.37
CA ILE A 81 -13.66 8.21 19.78
C ILE A 81 -14.27 9.52 20.28
N LYS A 82 -14.20 9.75 21.58
CA LYS A 82 -14.84 10.89 22.23
C LYS A 82 -14.34 12.24 21.70
N ASP A 83 -13.18 12.27 21.04
CA ASP A 83 -12.53 13.47 20.53
C ASP A 83 -12.75 13.65 19.02
N ILE A 84 -13.72 12.94 18.44
CA ILE A 84 -13.95 12.91 16.99
C ILE A 84 -15.40 13.29 16.68
N ASN A 85 -15.55 14.32 15.85
CA ASN A 85 -16.82 14.66 15.22
C ASN A 85 -16.82 14.19 13.77
N VAL A 86 -17.96 13.65 13.31
CA VAL A 86 -18.14 13.25 11.92
C VAL A 86 -19.40 13.89 11.36
N PHE A 87 -19.29 14.56 10.21
CA PHE A 87 -20.39 15.27 9.57
C PHE A 87 -20.14 15.44 8.07
N GLU A 88 -21.17 15.85 7.31
CA GLU A 88 -21.01 16.27 5.92
C GLU A 88 -20.71 17.76 5.83
N GLU A 89 -19.76 18.13 4.97
CA GLU A 89 -19.38 19.52 4.69
C GLU A 89 -19.21 19.69 3.17
N ILE A 90 -19.55 20.87 2.62
CA ILE A 90 -19.27 21.19 1.22
C ILE A 90 -17.87 21.79 1.15
N LEU A 91 -16.96 21.10 0.47
CA LEU A 91 -15.57 21.50 0.30
C LEU A 91 -15.27 21.78 -1.16
N VAL A 92 -14.27 22.63 -1.42
CA VAL A 92 -13.72 22.82 -2.77
C VAL A 92 -12.51 21.91 -2.91
N ILE A 93 -12.65 20.85 -3.70
CA ILE A 93 -11.59 19.86 -3.95
C ILE A 93 -11.35 19.80 -5.45
N ASP A 94 -10.11 20.05 -5.85
CA ASP A 94 -9.69 20.14 -7.26
C ASP A 94 -10.50 21.17 -8.07
N GLY A 95 -10.88 22.28 -7.43
CA GLY A 95 -11.67 23.37 -8.04
C GLY A 95 -13.17 23.11 -8.11
N GLU A 96 -13.66 21.97 -7.62
CA GLU A 96 -15.07 21.59 -7.64
C GLU A 96 -15.67 21.58 -6.24
N LYS A 97 -16.90 22.09 -6.09
CA LYS A 97 -17.67 21.95 -4.85
C LYS A 97 -18.16 20.51 -4.72
N LYS A 98 -17.68 19.80 -3.72
CA LYS A 98 -18.04 18.41 -3.40
C LYS A 98 -18.59 18.32 -1.99
N LYS A 99 -19.66 17.54 -1.83
CA LYS A 99 -20.21 17.21 -0.50
C LYS A 99 -19.44 16.01 0.02
N GLU A 100 -18.67 16.20 1.08
CA GLU A 100 -17.74 15.22 1.60
C GLU A 100 -18.00 14.92 3.07
N ILE A 101 -17.59 13.74 3.51
CA ILE A 101 -17.65 13.35 4.92
C ILE A 101 -16.36 13.79 5.59
N VAL A 102 -16.48 14.63 6.61
CA VAL A 102 -15.38 15.23 7.35
C VAL A 102 -15.28 14.61 8.74
N PHE A 103 -14.06 14.25 9.11
CA PHE A 103 -13.67 13.89 10.47
C PHE A 103 -12.93 15.08 11.07
N GLN A 104 -13.48 15.64 12.15
CA GLN A 104 -12.83 16.68 12.95
C GLN A 104 -12.36 16.07 14.26
N PHE A 105 -11.04 15.99 14.41
CA PHE A 105 -10.37 15.58 15.63
C PHE A 105 -10.21 16.81 16.52
N GLU A 106 -10.88 16.82 17.67
CA GLU A 106 -10.76 17.83 18.72
C GLU A 106 -9.40 17.71 19.39
N GLU A 107 -9.02 16.48 19.78
CA GLU A 107 -7.72 16.13 20.35
C GLU A 107 -7.16 14.88 19.65
N TYR A 108 -5.84 14.86 19.41
CA TYR A 108 -5.13 13.72 18.85
C TYR A 108 -3.64 13.77 19.20
N VAL A 109 -2.98 12.62 19.13
CA VAL A 109 -1.55 12.47 19.47
C VAL A 109 -0.73 12.14 18.22
N ILE A 110 0.41 12.82 18.08
CA ILE A 110 1.46 12.51 17.10
C ILE A 110 2.79 12.46 17.83
N ILE A 111 3.49 11.32 17.78
CA ILE A 111 4.82 11.18 18.39
C ILE A 111 4.80 11.72 19.83
N ASP A 112 3.80 11.29 20.60
CA ASP A 112 3.56 11.67 22.00
C ASP A 112 3.27 13.15 22.27
N GLU A 113 3.11 13.98 21.23
CA GLU A 113 2.60 15.35 21.33
C GLU A 113 1.09 15.39 21.15
N ILE A 114 0.38 16.00 22.10
CA ILE A 114 -1.05 16.33 21.97
C ILE A 114 -1.20 17.51 21.02
N LYS A 115 -2.10 17.36 20.05
CA LYS A 115 -2.49 18.40 19.08
C LYS A 115 -4.01 18.44 18.99
N GLU A 116 -4.50 19.55 18.47
CA GLU A 116 -5.93 19.83 18.43
C GLU A 116 -6.40 20.27 17.05
N ASN A 117 -7.72 20.22 16.84
CA ASN A 117 -8.42 20.85 15.71
C ASN A 117 -7.94 20.44 14.32
N LEU A 118 -7.83 19.13 14.08
CA LEU A 118 -7.52 18.59 12.76
C LEU A 118 -8.80 18.21 12.01
N LYS A 119 -9.01 18.80 10.83
CA LYS A 119 -10.04 18.36 9.88
C LYS A 119 -9.44 17.47 8.81
N THR A 120 -10.15 16.38 8.50
CA THR A 120 -9.75 15.44 7.45
C THR A 120 -10.96 15.00 6.63
N VAL A 121 -10.74 14.71 5.35
CA VAL A 121 -11.77 14.19 4.44
C VAL A 121 -11.72 12.68 4.42
N ALA A 122 -12.85 12.01 4.62
CA ALA A 122 -12.93 10.57 4.55
C ALA A 122 -12.59 10.07 3.14
N LYS A 123 -11.65 9.12 3.05
CA LYS A 123 -11.30 8.44 1.80
C LYS A 123 -11.27 6.93 2.01
N TYR A 124 -11.52 6.19 0.93
CA TYR A 124 -11.63 4.73 0.97
C TYR A 124 -12.70 4.27 1.97
N GLU A 125 -12.41 3.23 2.76
CA GLU A 125 -13.34 2.63 3.70
C GLU A 125 -13.30 3.29 5.09
N SER A 126 -12.54 4.39 5.31
CA SER A 126 -12.36 4.96 6.64
C SER A 126 -13.66 5.34 7.34
N LYS A 127 -14.61 5.92 6.60
CA LYS A 127 -15.97 6.19 7.08
C LYS A 127 -16.66 4.91 7.55
N ASN A 128 -16.63 3.86 6.72
CA ASN A 128 -17.32 2.61 7.04
C ASN A 128 -16.65 1.91 8.23
N THR A 129 -15.32 1.90 8.30
CA THR A 129 -14.58 1.34 9.43
C THR A 129 -14.91 2.05 10.74
N TYR A 130 -15.07 3.38 10.73
CA TYR A 130 -15.50 4.13 11.92
C TYR A 130 -16.92 3.76 12.35
N LEU A 131 -17.87 3.73 11.39
CA LEU A 131 -19.27 3.42 11.66
C LEU A 131 -19.49 1.96 12.07
N ASP A 132 -18.63 1.04 11.63
CA ASP A 132 -18.66 -0.36 12.02
C ASP A 132 -18.35 -0.56 13.51
N GLU A 133 -17.62 0.37 14.14
CA GLU A 133 -17.36 0.30 15.59
C GLU A 133 -18.63 0.35 16.44
N TYR A 134 -19.72 0.85 15.86
CA TYR A 134 -21.07 0.92 16.45
C TYR A 134 -22.12 0.12 15.66
N VAL A 135 -21.69 -0.71 14.70
CA VAL A 135 -22.58 -1.55 13.88
C VAL A 135 -23.61 -0.71 13.10
N MET A 136 -23.27 0.54 12.75
CA MET A 136 -24.23 1.49 12.13
C MET A 136 -23.97 1.79 10.65
N THR A 137 -22.95 1.18 10.04
CA THR A 137 -22.50 1.48 8.66
C THR A 137 -23.61 1.47 7.62
N LYS A 138 -24.42 0.41 7.56
CA LYS A 138 -25.51 0.31 6.57
C LYS A 138 -26.56 1.40 6.77
N TYR A 139 -26.96 1.63 8.02
CA TYR A 139 -27.97 2.62 8.38
C TYR A 139 -27.49 4.05 8.12
N ALA A 140 -26.32 4.42 8.63
CA ALA A 140 -25.76 5.76 8.45
C ALA A 140 -25.47 6.07 6.98
N ASN A 141 -24.96 5.11 6.21
CA ASN A 141 -24.78 5.30 4.77
C ASN A 141 -26.09 5.50 4.01
N SER A 142 -27.18 4.85 4.43
CA SER A 142 -28.51 5.11 3.88
C SER A 142 -28.95 6.55 4.17
N LEU A 143 -28.72 7.05 5.40
CA LEU A 143 -29.06 8.42 5.77
C LEU A 143 -28.27 9.45 4.95
N PHE A 144 -26.95 9.31 4.84
CA PHE A 144 -26.13 10.21 4.02
C PHE A 144 -26.56 10.21 2.55
N LYS A 145 -26.81 9.03 1.99
CA LYS A 145 -27.25 8.89 0.59
C LYS A 145 -28.60 9.57 0.32
N ASN A 146 -29.52 9.51 1.27
CA ASN A 146 -30.86 10.06 1.13
C ASN A 146 -30.98 11.52 1.63
N GLY A 147 -29.85 12.19 1.95
CA GLY A 147 -29.84 13.59 2.37
C GLY A 147 -30.20 13.83 3.84
N PHE A 148 -30.30 12.78 4.66
CA PHE A 148 -30.61 12.87 6.10
C PHE A 148 -29.33 12.93 6.94
N SER A 149 -28.40 13.81 6.55
CA SER A 149 -27.08 13.98 7.18
C SER A 149 -27.13 14.31 8.66
N ASP A 150 -28.11 15.14 9.05
CA ASP A 150 -28.26 15.60 10.42
C ASP A 150 -28.70 14.46 11.35
N LEU A 151 -29.56 13.57 10.86
CA LEU A 151 -29.93 12.37 11.60
C LEU A 151 -28.75 11.42 11.74
N ALA A 152 -27.91 11.26 10.70
CA ALA A 152 -26.69 10.48 10.82
C ALA A 152 -25.74 11.09 11.88
N LYS A 153 -25.57 12.42 11.87
CA LYS A 153 -24.77 13.16 12.84
C LYS A 153 -25.28 12.99 14.26
N GLN A 154 -26.60 13.06 14.50
CA GLN A 154 -27.20 12.83 15.82
C GLN A 154 -26.89 11.43 16.36
N ASN A 155 -26.95 10.39 15.51
CA ASN A 155 -26.62 9.03 15.92
C ASN A 155 -25.13 8.88 16.25
N ILE A 156 -24.25 9.50 15.47
CA ILE A 156 -22.81 9.51 15.75
C ILE A 156 -22.53 10.25 17.07
N GLN A 157 -23.20 11.38 17.30
CA GLN A 157 -23.07 12.15 18.54
C GLN A 157 -23.46 11.33 19.77
N TYR A 158 -24.54 10.55 19.69
CA TYR A 158 -24.93 9.64 20.78
C TYR A 158 -23.78 8.69 21.18
N PHE A 159 -23.08 8.10 20.20
CA PHE A 159 -21.94 7.23 20.48
C PHE A 159 -20.71 7.98 21.00
N LYS A 160 -20.49 9.22 20.53
CA LYS A 160 -19.49 10.12 21.09
C LYS A 160 -19.76 10.41 22.57
N ASP A 161 -21.01 10.71 22.93
CA ASP A 161 -21.42 11.00 24.31
C ASP A 161 -21.29 9.75 25.21
N LEU A 162 -21.58 8.56 24.68
CA LEU A 162 -21.31 7.30 25.37
C LEU A 162 -19.82 7.08 25.60
N ALA A 163 -18.97 7.38 24.62
CA ALA A 163 -17.52 7.30 24.78
C ALA A 163 -16.99 8.33 25.80
N SER A 164 -17.57 9.52 25.88
CA SER A 164 -17.21 10.52 26.90
C SER A 164 -17.55 10.08 28.33
N SER A 165 -18.56 9.21 28.49
CA SER A 165 -19.06 8.76 29.80
C SER A 165 -18.60 7.35 30.20
N SER A 166 -18.03 6.58 29.27
CA SER A 166 -17.61 5.20 29.53
C SER A 166 -16.42 4.75 28.67
N ASP A 167 -15.36 4.29 29.33
CA ASP A 167 -14.15 3.76 28.68
C ASP A 167 -14.42 2.52 27.80
N ASN A 168 -15.50 1.77 28.07
CA ASN A 168 -15.88 0.61 27.26
C ASN A 168 -16.28 1.01 25.82
N TYR A 169 -16.75 2.24 25.64
CA TYR A 169 -17.12 2.80 24.34
C TYR A 169 -16.02 3.69 23.76
N ASN A 170 -15.13 4.21 24.59
CA ASN A 170 -14.06 5.11 24.18
C ASN A 170 -12.83 4.39 23.62
N LYS A 171 -12.97 3.82 22.43
CA LYS A 171 -11.88 3.12 21.75
C LYS A 171 -10.78 4.11 21.34
N HIS A 172 -9.55 3.77 21.71
CA HIS A 172 -8.35 4.42 21.21
C HIS A 172 -7.89 3.71 19.93
N ARG A 173 -7.70 4.47 18.86
CA ARG A 173 -7.34 3.96 17.52
C ARG A 173 -6.23 4.76 16.88
N SER A 174 -5.56 4.12 15.93
CA SER A 174 -4.65 4.76 14.99
C SER A 174 -5.42 5.19 13.74
N TYR A 175 -5.31 6.46 13.38
CA TYR A 175 -5.93 7.05 12.20
C TYR A 175 -4.83 7.38 11.19
N ARG A 176 -4.98 6.82 9.99
CA ARG A 176 -3.98 6.87 8.93
C ARG A 176 -4.36 7.93 7.94
N LEU A 177 -3.52 8.95 7.86
CA LEU A 177 -3.74 10.13 7.04
C LEU A 177 -2.87 10.09 5.80
N VAL A 178 -3.33 10.83 4.79
CA VAL A 178 -2.54 11.19 3.61
C VAL A 178 -2.87 12.61 3.20
N GLU A 179 -1.86 13.45 3.06
CA GLU A 179 -1.99 14.82 2.58
C GLU A 179 -1.63 14.87 1.09
N ASN A 180 -2.49 15.49 0.29
CA ASN A 180 -2.23 15.76 -1.11
C ASN A 180 -2.87 17.11 -1.49
N ASP A 181 -2.10 17.98 -2.14
CA ASP A 181 -2.51 19.33 -2.57
C ASP A 181 -3.16 20.16 -1.45
N GLY A 182 -2.58 20.12 -0.24
CA GLY A 182 -3.05 20.87 0.93
C GLY A 182 -4.32 20.31 1.59
N ILE A 183 -4.89 19.22 1.08
CA ILE A 183 -6.04 18.53 1.68
C ILE A 183 -5.55 17.30 2.43
N THR A 184 -5.96 17.17 3.68
CA THR A 184 -5.69 15.98 4.50
C THR A 184 -6.85 15.01 4.40
N TYR A 185 -6.56 13.76 4.01
CA TYR A 185 -7.54 12.69 3.90
C TYR A 185 -7.30 11.65 4.98
N LEU A 186 -8.39 11.17 5.60
CA LEU A 186 -8.39 9.98 6.44
C LEU A 186 -8.62 8.76 5.56
N ARG A 187 -7.58 7.94 5.37
CA ARG A 187 -7.62 6.77 4.47
C ARG A 187 -7.84 5.44 5.17
N GLY A 188 -7.61 5.35 6.48
CA GLY A 188 -7.82 4.12 7.23
C GLY A 188 -7.80 4.30 8.74
N ILE A 189 -8.40 3.34 9.45
CA ILE A 189 -8.47 3.29 10.91
C ILE A 189 -8.01 1.90 11.33
N THR A 190 -7.06 1.83 12.25
CA THR A 190 -6.44 0.57 12.68
C THR A 190 -6.26 0.52 14.19
N SER A 191 -5.98 -0.67 14.72
CA SER A 191 -5.47 -0.81 16.08
C SER A 191 -4.11 -0.11 16.24
N ILE A 192 -3.80 0.35 17.45
CA ILE A 192 -2.54 1.03 17.76
C ILE A 192 -1.34 0.08 17.70
N ASP A 193 -1.45 -1.11 18.30
CA ASP A 193 -0.27 -1.96 18.56
C ASP A 193 -0.16 -3.18 17.64
N LYS A 194 -1.17 -3.44 16.80
CA LYS A 194 -1.24 -4.67 15.98
C LYS A 194 -1.11 -4.40 14.49
N TYR A 195 -0.89 -3.15 14.08
CA TYR A 195 -0.84 -2.77 12.67
C TYR A 195 0.48 -2.07 12.34
N TYR A 196 1.26 -2.70 11.47
CA TYR A 196 2.48 -2.19 10.89
C TYR A 196 2.19 -1.76 9.44
N GLU A 197 2.41 -0.48 9.18
CA GLU A 197 2.30 0.09 7.84
C GLU A 197 3.65 0.03 7.15
N TYR A 198 3.67 -0.57 5.95
CA TYR A 198 4.88 -0.73 5.16
C TYR A 198 4.92 0.24 3.98
N GLY A 199 3.82 0.45 3.27
CA GLY A 199 3.87 1.38 2.14
C GLY A 199 4.21 0.73 0.80
N VAL A 200 3.76 1.39 -0.26
CA VAL A 200 4.10 1.07 -1.66
C VAL A 200 5.59 1.23 -1.95
N ASP A 201 6.22 2.25 -1.38
CA ASP A 201 7.65 2.51 -1.40
C ASP A 201 8.46 1.36 -0.82
N PHE A 202 8.15 0.93 0.41
CA PHE A 202 8.80 -0.23 1.03
C PHE A 202 8.63 -1.48 0.17
N ALA A 203 7.38 -1.77 -0.24
CA ALA A 203 7.06 -2.96 -0.99
C ALA A 203 7.85 -3.03 -2.31
N PHE A 204 7.96 -1.90 -3.02
CA PHE A 204 8.73 -1.81 -4.24
C PHE A 204 10.23 -2.01 -3.98
N VAL A 205 10.82 -1.27 -3.02
CA VAL A 205 12.26 -1.37 -2.70
C VAL A 205 12.63 -2.80 -2.28
N ALA A 206 11.91 -3.36 -1.31
CA ALA A 206 12.15 -4.72 -0.82
C ALA A 206 12.07 -5.75 -1.94
N SER A 207 11.08 -5.63 -2.82
CA SER A 207 10.91 -6.57 -3.94
C SER A 207 12.03 -6.47 -4.96
N MET A 208 12.45 -5.25 -5.34
CA MET A 208 13.54 -5.07 -6.31
C MET A 208 14.87 -5.59 -5.76
N LEU A 209 15.13 -5.42 -4.45
CA LEU A 209 16.31 -5.99 -3.79
C LEU A 209 16.27 -7.52 -3.75
N VAL A 210 15.11 -8.11 -3.48
CA VAL A 210 14.91 -9.58 -3.55
C VAL A 210 15.20 -10.10 -4.97
N PHE A 211 14.64 -9.47 -6.01
CA PHE A 211 14.94 -9.86 -7.40
C PHE A 211 16.41 -9.69 -7.76
N HIS A 212 17.05 -8.61 -7.30
CA HIS A 212 18.48 -8.37 -7.50
C HIS A 212 19.34 -9.48 -6.87
N SER A 213 19.04 -9.84 -5.62
CA SER A 213 19.67 -10.96 -4.91
C SER A 213 19.51 -12.28 -5.67
N PHE A 214 18.30 -12.58 -6.15
CA PHE A 214 18.05 -13.77 -6.97
C PHE A 214 18.88 -13.80 -8.26
N MET A 215 18.92 -12.71 -9.02
CA MET A 215 19.73 -12.65 -10.25
C MET A 215 21.22 -12.85 -9.98
N LYS A 216 21.74 -12.41 -8.82
CA LYS A 216 23.13 -12.65 -8.43
C LYS A 216 23.41 -14.13 -8.12
N LYS A 217 22.45 -14.83 -7.51
CA LYS A 217 22.58 -16.27 -7.17
C LYS A 217 22.35 -17.18 -8.37
N SER A 218 21.48 -16.78 -9.30
CA SER A 218 21.07 -17.58 -10.46
C SER A 218 21.59 -16.98 -11.77
N GLN A 219 22.79 -17.42 -12.19
CA GLN A 219 23.39 -16.96 -13.44
C GLN A 219 22.47 -17.20 -14.65
N GLY A 220 22.35 -16.17 -15.51
CA GLY A 220 21.54 -16.22 -16.73
C GLY A 220 20.04 -15.91 -16.54
N VAL A 221 19.60 -15.67 -15.30
CA VAL A 221 18.23 -15.19 -15.03
C VAL A 221 18.17 -13.68 -15.26
N GLU A 222 17.25 -13.25 -16.13
CA GLU A 222 16.93 -11.84 -16.35
C GLU A 222 15.44 -11.60 -16.17
N TYR A 223 15.08 -10.50 -15.50
CA TYR A 223 13.70 -10.14 -15.24
C TYR A 223 13.22 -8.93 -16.04
N GLU A 224 11.91 -8.88 -16.27
CA GLU A 224 11.20 -7.74 -16.83
C GLU A 224 9.89 -7.51 -16.08
N ILE A 225 9.58 -6.25 -15.76
CA ILE A 225 8.25 -5.89 -15.25
C ILE A 225 7.29 -5.87 -16.43
N LYS A 226 6.33 -6.82 -16.45
CA LYS A 226 5.35 -6.97 -17.54
C LYS A 226 4.10 -6.13 -17.35
N SER A 227 3.77 -5.81 -16.10
CA SER A 227 2.67 -4.90 -15.79
C SER A 227 2.90 -4.27 -14.42
N ALA A 228 2.46 -3.03 -14.24
CA ALA A 228 2.39 -2.37 -12.96
C ALA A 228 1.10 -1.58 -12.83
N HIS A 229 0.43 -1.70 -11.68
CA HIS A 229 -0.76 -0.94 -11.31
C HIS A 229 -0.50 -0.29 -9.96
N ILE A 230 -0.52 1.03 -9.88
CA ILE A 230 0.00 1.77 -8.71
C ILE A 230 -0.91 2.95 -8.36
N ASN A 231 -1.18 3.10 -7.06
CA ASN A 231 -1.52 4.38 -6.44
C ASN A 231 -0.71 4.57 -5.15
N GLU A 232 -1.06 5.55 -4.33
CA GLU A 232 -0.34 5.88 -3.10
C GLU A 232 -0.50 4.85 -1.96
N SER A 233 -1.42 3.89 -2.10
CA SER A 233 -1.73 2.88 -1.06
C SER A 233 -1.70 1.42 -1.58
N LYS A 234 -1.55 1.22 -2.89
CA LYS A 234 -1.62 -0.10 -3.54
C LYS A 234 -0.58 -0.21 -4.65
N LEU A 235 0.09 -1.35 -4.66
CA LEU A 235 1.03 -1.76 -5.70
C LEU A 235 0.61 -3.14 -6.19
N GLU A 236 0.59 -3.33 -7.50
CA GLU A 236 0.56 -4.65 -8.10
C GLU A 236 1.50 -4.65 -9.30
N ILE A 237 2.54 -5.46 -9.24
CA ILE A 237 3.48 -5.65 -10.35
C ILE A 237 3.57 -7.14 -10.70
N ILE A 238 3.72 -7.44 -11.99
CA ILE A 238 4.08 -8.78 -12.46
C ILE A 238 5.48 -8.68 -13.03
N VAL A 239 6.41 -9.41 -12.42
CA VAL A 239 7.80 -9.52 -12.86
C VAL A 239 7.98 -10.91 -13.45
N ALA A 240 8.45 -11.01 -14.69
CA ALA A 240 8.62 -12.29 -15.38
C ALA A 240 10.06 -12.50 -15.81
N GLU A 241 10.53 -13.75 -15.79
CA GLU A 241 11.77 -14.10 -16.47
C GLU A 241 11.63 -13.81 -17.97
N LYS A 242 12.65 -13.17 -18.55
CA LYS A 242 12.70 -12.83 -19.98
C LYS A 242 12.77 -14.09 -20.82
N PHE A 243 13.65 -15.02 -20.44
CA PHE A 243 13.89 -16.23 -21.20
C PHE A 243 12.85 -17.29 -20.84
N LYS A 244 12.19 -17.80 -21.86
CA LYS A 244 11.23 -18.88 -21.71
C LYS A 244 11.90 -20.23 -21.98
N LYS A 245 11.54 -21.21 -21.15
CA LYS A 245 11.91 -22.61 -21.34
C LYS A 245 10.90 -23.26 -22.30
N ASP A 246 11.40 -24.14 -23.15
CA ASP A 246 10.53 -24.93 -24.02
C ASP A 246 9.79 -25.98 -23.18
N ALA A 247 8.48 -26.08 -23.37
CA ALA A 247 7.59 -27.04 -22.73
C ALA A 247 6.93 -27.98 -23.77
N GLY A 248 7.53 -28.12 -24.95
CA GLY A 248 7.06 -29.01 -26.01
C GLY A 248 5.72 -28.56 -26.57
N GLU A 249 4.72 -29.46 -26.58
CA GLU A 249 3.39 -29.18 -27.13
C GLU A 249 2.66 -28.02 -26.43
N PHE A 250 3.00 -27.74 -25.16
CA PHE A 250 2.46 -26.62 -24.39
C PHE A 250 3.05 -25.26 -24.78
N GLY A 251 4.04 -25.23 -25.69
CA GLY A 251 4.72 -24.03 -26.14
C GLY A 251 5.87 -23.63 -25.21
N LYS A 252 6.00 -22.34 -24.91
CA LYS A 252 7.06 -21.82 -24.06
C LYS A 252 6.51 -21.33 -22.73
N VAL A 253 7.21 -21.64 -21.65
CA VAL A 253 6.86 -21.27 -20.28
C VAL A 253 7.97 -20.46 -19.61
N SER A 254 7.61 -19.50 -18.78
CA SER A 254 8.57 -18.87 -17.87
C SER A 254 7.95 -18.61 -16.51
N THR A 255 8.81 -18.52 -15.50
CA THR A 255 8.40 -18.11 -14.15
C THR A 255 8.02 -16.64 -14.19
N ALA A 256 6.96 -16.30 -13.47
CA ALA A 256 6.64 -14.92 -13.14
C ALA A 256 6.23 -14.82 -11.68
N ILE A 257 6.38 -13.64 -11.11
CA ILE A 257 6.08 -13.35 -9.71
C ILE A 257 5.18 -12.13 -9.70
N LYS A 258 3.97 -12.31 -9.16
CA LYS A 258 3.09 -11.20 -8.83
C LYS A 258 3.49 -10.69 -7.45
N VAL A 259 3.97 -9.46 -7.41
CA VAL A 259 4.20 -8.72 -6.17
C VAL A 259 3.04 -7.76 -5.96
N SER A 260 2.43 -7.80 -4.78
CA SER A 260 1.35 -6.87 -4.45
C SER A 260 1.44 -6.36 -3.02
N THR A 261 1.11 -5.09 -2.82
CA THR A 261 0.80 -4.53 -1.49
C THR A 261 -0.55 -3.83 -1.54
N ASN A 262 -1.30 -3.92 -0.45
CA ASN A 262 -2.48 -3.12 -0.21
C ASN A 262 -2.44 -2.61 1.22
N ASP A 263 -1.95 -1.37 1.37
CA ASP A 263 -1.86 -0.69 2.65
C ASP A 263 -3.23 -0.50 3.32
N LEU A 264 -4.35 -0.72 2.65
CA LEU A 264 -5.70 -0.55 3.21
C LEU A 264 -6.40 -1.88 3.50
N GLY A 265 -5.78 -3.01 3.15
CA GLY A 265 -6.38 -4.34 3.23
C GLY A 265 -5.65 -5.28 4.18
N GLN A 266 -5.79 -6.59 3.94
CA GLN A 266 -5.20 -7.63 4.80
C GLN A 266 -3.76 -8.03 4.43
N GLY A 267 -3.22 -7.57 3.30
CA GLY A 267 -1.90 -7.97 2.80
C GLY A 267 -0.96 -6.78 2.65
N SER A 268 0.08 -6.74 3.48
CA SER A 268 1.07 -5.66 3.44
C SER A 268 2.14 -5.88 2.37
N LEU A 269 2.50 -7.13 2.10
CA LEU A 269 3.36 -7.50 0.98
C LEU A 269 3.12 -8.96 0.64
N ASN A 270 2.89 -9.25 -0.64
CA ASN A 270 2.59 -10.59 -1.11
C ASN A 270 3.38 -10.89 -2.37
N PHE A 271 4.13 -11.99 -2.34
CA PHE A 271 4.81 -12.58 -3.50
C PHE A 271 4.04 -13.84 -3.87
N LEU A 272 3.52 -13.89 -5.08
CA LEU A 272 2.83 -15.05 -5.62
C LEU A 272 3.56 -15.53 -6.87
N ASN A 273 4.11 -16.75 -6.80
CA ASN A 273 4.68 -17.42 -7.95
C ASN A 273 3.55 -17.80 -8.90
N ILE A 274 3.68 -17.38 -10.15
CA ILE A 274 2.75 -17.64 -11.25
C ILE A 274 3.53 -18.13 -12.47
N ILE A 275 2.83 -18.79 -13.39
CA ILE A 275 3.46 -19.29 -14.62
C ILE A 275 2.98 -18.45 -15.78
N LYS A 276 3.91 -17.96 -16.60
CA LYS A 276 3.61 -17.34 -17.89
C LYS A 276 3.67 -18.42 -18.97
N VAL A 277 2.57 -18.63 -19.69
CA VAL A 277 2.48 -19.56 -20.82
C VAL A 277 2.30 -18.75 -22.11
N GLY A 278 3.07 -19.04 -23.16
CA GLY A 278 2.79 -18.46 -24.47
C GLY A 278 3.87 -18.71 -25.52
N LYS A 279 3.44 -18.89 -26.78
CA LYS A 279 4.32 -19.18 -27.94
C LYS A 279 5.25 -18.01 -28.28
N THR A 280 4.83 -16.76 -28.07
CA THR A 280 5.62 -15.53 -28.31
C THR A 280 5.55 -14.58 -27.12
N ASP A 281 6.39 -13.54 -27.06
CA ASP A 281 6.40 -12.60 -25.93
C ASP A 281 5.16 -11.72 -25.81
N LYS A 282 4.45 -11.53 -26.93
CA LYS A 282 3.23 -10.72 -27.04
C LYS A 282 1.95 -11.53 -26.82
N ASN A 283 1.94 -12.84 -27.12
CA ASN A 283 0.76 -13.69 -27.01
C ASN A 283 0.98 -14.78 -25.96
N GLY A 284 0.42 -14.56 -24.77
CA GLY A 284 0.46 -15.50 -23.66
C GLY A 284 -0.55 -15.14 -22.56
N PHE A 285 -0.70 -16.03 -21.58
CA PHE A 285 -1.55 -15.84 -20.42
C PHE A 285 -0.81 -16.25 -19.15
N TYR A 286 -1.29 -15.78 -18.01
CA TYR A 286 -0.75 -16.14 -16.70
C TYR A 286 -1.64 -17.19 -16.04
N LEU A 287 -1.01 -18.26 -15.55
CA LEU A 287 -1.64 -19.26 -14.71
C LEU A 287 -1.41 -18.87 -13.25
N PHE A 288 -2.51 -18.55 -12.56
CA PHE A 288 -2.52 -18.30 -11.14
C PHE A 288 -2.82 -19.61 -10.42
N PRO A 289 -1.95 -20.07 -9.51
CA PRO A 289 -2.23 -21.31 -8.78
C PRO A 289 -3.46 -21.12 -7.89
N LYS A 290 -4.25 -22.18 -7.74
CA LYS A 290 -5.36 -22.20 -6.78
C LYS A 290 -4.77 -22.12 -5.37
N GLN A 291 -5.50 -21.49 -4.45
CA GLN A 291 -5.10 -21.48 -3.05
C GLN A 291 -5.17 -22.91 -2.50
N ASN A 292 -4.02 -23.50 -2.23
CA ASN A 292 -3.88 -24.78 -1.57
C ASN A 292 -3.05 -24.60 -0.30
N ARG A 293 -3.50 -25.14 0.83
CA ARG A 293 -2.84 -24.98 2.14
C ARG A 293 -1.47 -25.67 2.22
N PHE A 294 -1.13 -26.51 1.23
CA PHE A 294 0.07 -27.35 1.24
C PHE A 294 1.15 -26.92 0.23
N GLU A 295 0.92 -25.88 -0.59
CA GLU A 295 1.89 -25.42 -1.59
C GLU A 295 2.52 -24.08 -1.21
N ASN A 296 3.85 -24.02 -1.16
CA ASN A 296 4.65 -22.82 -0.90
C ASN A 296 4.77 -21.87 -2.11
N ASN A 297 3.70 -21.73 -2.91
CA ASN A 297 3.71 -20.86 -4.08
C ASN A 297 3.49 -19.37 -3.75
N ARG A 298 3.34 -19.05 -2.47
CA ARG A 298 3.04 -17.70 -2.00
C ARG A 298 3.75 -17.39 -0.68
N VAL A 299 4.28 -16.18 -0.59
CA VAL A 299 4.72 -15.57 0.66
C VAL A 299 3.85 -14.35 0.94
N ILE A 300 3.15 -14.38 2.07
CA ILE A 300 2.31 -13.28 2.55
C ILE A 300 2.92 -12.72 3.82
N ILE A 301 3.22 -11.42 3.78
CA ILE A 301 3.48 -10.61 4.96
C ILE A 301 2.19 -9.84 5.25
N SER A 302 1.72 -9.94 6.48
CA SER A 302 0.51 -9.27 6.95
C SER A 302 0.87 -7.95 7.66
N HIS A 303 -0.11 -7.08 7.84
CA HIS A 303 0.08 -5.89 8.68
C HIS A 303 0.28 -6.21 10.17
N THR A 304 0.10 -7.45 10.61
CA THR A 304 0.39 -7.88 12.00
C THR A 304 1.81 -8.43 12.17
N THR A 305 2.52 -8.66 11.06
CA THR A 305 3.89 -9.15 11.08
C THR A 305 4.79 -8.02 11.54
N LYS A 306 5.66 -8.25 12.54
CA LYS A 306 6.63 -7.23 12.97
C LYS A 306 7.72 -7.03 11.91
N PRO A 307 8.29 -5.82 11.78
CA PRO A 307 9.37 -5.53 10.81
C PRO A 307 10.53 -6.53 10.85
N GLU A 308 11.00 -6.96 12.03
CA GLU A 308 11.99 -8.06 12.20
C GLU A 308 11.66 -9.32 11.40
N ASN A 309 10.41 -9.77 11.49
CA ASN A 309 10.01 -11.03 10.89
C ASN A 309 9.78 -10.88 9.39
N VAL A 310 9.47 -9.67 8.92
CA VAL A 310 9.36 -9.37 7.49
C VAL A 310 10.68 -9.65 6.79
N PHE A 311 11.79 -9.15 7.32
CA PHE A 311 13.09 -9.30 6.67
C PHE A 311 13.61 -10.73 6.70
N ALA A 312 13.41 -11.45 7.80
CA ALA A 312 13.70 -12.88 7.87
C ALA A 312 12.91 -13.66 6.79
N THR A 313 11.62 -13.33 6.61
CA THR A 313 10.76 -13.95 5.61
C THR A 313 11.23 -13.63 4.18
N LEU A 314 11.61 -12.38 3.91
CA LEU A 314 12.12 -11.96 2.60
C LEU A 314 13.49 -12.59 2.27
N LYS A 315 14.37 -12.78 3.26
CA LYS A 315 15.62 -13.53 3.08
C LYS A 315 15.38 -15.02 2.81
N ALA A 316 14.36 -15.60 3.44
CA ALA A 316 14.01 -17.00 3.22
C ALA A 316 13.51 -17.25 1.79
N LEU A 317 12.85 -16.27 1.15
CA LEU A 317 12.54 -16.33 -0.28
C LEU A 317 13.81 -16.57 -1.11
N GLU A 318 14.93 -15.95 -0.76
CA GLU A 318 16.18 -16.05 -1.53
C GLU A 318 16.81 -17.45 -1.57
N ASN A 319 16.31 -18.40 -0.79
CA ASN A 319 16.82 -19.77 -0.68
C ASN A 319 15.87 -20.83 -1.29
N VAL A 320 14.79 -20.38 -1.95
CA VAL A 320 13.80 -21.22 -2.65
C VAL A 320 13.94 -21.02 -4.15
#